data_AF-R7MK56-F1
#
_entry.id   AF-R7MK56-F1
#
_cell.length_a   1.000
_cell.length_b   1.000
_cell.length_c   1.000
_cell.angle_alpha   90.00
_cell.angle_beta   90.00
_cell.angle_gamma   90.00
#
_symmetry.space_group_name_H-M   'P 1'
#
loop_
_entity.id
_entity.type
_entity.pdbx_description
1 polymer ?
#
loop_
_entity_poly.entity_id
_entity_poly.type
_entity_poly.pdbx_seq_one_letter_code
_entity_poly.pdbx_strand_id
1 'polypeptide(L)' 'MTKILSEITYIDKKEHLSTDYIEQNLRAKYGELIRWAIVDTQADKLKICLTYEKSGS' A
#
# COMPACT_ATOMS: atom_id res chain seq x y z
N MET A 1 14.44 0.50 17.06
CA MET A 1 13.08 0.23 17.59
C MET A 1 12.12 0.22 16.42
N THR A 2 11.35 -0.85 16.22
CA THR A 2 10.35 -0.95 15.14
C THR A 2 9.11 -0.14 15.51
N LYS A 3 8.58 0.63 14.56
CA LYS A 3 7.34 1.40 14.72
C LYS A 3 6.29 0.85 13.75
N ILE A 4 5.06 0.72 14.22
CA ILE A 4 3.91 0.41 13.37
C ILE A 4 3.32 1.74 12.92
N LEU A 5 3.27 1.96 11.61
CA LEU A 5 2.73 3.18 11.00
C LEU A 5 1.50 2.83 10.17
N SER A 6 0.57 3.77 10.06
CA SER A 6 -0.58 3.68 9.14
C SER A 6 -0.72 4.96 8.35
N GLU A 7 -0.93 4.85 7.04
CA GLU A 7 -1.10 6.01 6.16
C GLU A 7 -2.01 5.68 4.97
N ILE A 8 -2.36 6.73 4.22
CA ILE A 8 -3.06 6.62 2.94
C ILE A 8 -2.07 6.81 1.81
N THR A 9 -2.13 5.93 0.81
CA THR A 9 -1.35 6.03 -0.42
C THR A 9 -2.25 5.84 -1.65
N TYR A 10 -1.69 6.11 -2.83
CA TYR A 10 -2.39 5.93 -4.10
C TYR A 10 -1.58 5.03 -5.03
N ILE A 11 -2.27 4.13 -5.73
CA ILE A 11 -1.69 3.27 -6.77
C ILE A 11 -2.45 3.49 -8.07
N ASP A 12 -1.73 3.64 -9.17
CA ASP A 12 -2.34 3.77 -10.49
C ASP A 12 -3.01 2.46 -10.93
N LYS A 13 -4.20 2.57 -11.51
CA LYS A 13 -4.90 1.45 -12.14
C LYS A 13 -4.20 1.11 -13.44
N LYS A 14 -3.79 -0.16 -13.58
CA LYS A 14 -3.31 -0.74 -14.84
C LYS A 14 -4.36 -1.71 -15.39
N GLU A 15 -4.24 -2.07 -16.67
CA GLU A 15 -5.14 -3.05 -17.33
C GLU A 15 -5.23 -4.38 -16.57
N HIS A 16 -4.18 -4.75 -15.83
CA HIS A 16 -4.14 -5.96 -15.00
C HIS A 16 -3.97 -5.62 -13.53
N LEU A 17 -5.01 -5.00 -12.95
CA LEU A 17 -5.09 -4.75 -11.52
C LEU A 17 -5.34 -6.09 -10.77
N SER A 18 -4.34 -6.57 -10.06
CA SER A 18 -4.42 -7.76 -9.20
C SER A 18 -3.97 -7.47 -7.78
N THR A 19 -4.31 -8.36 -6.85
CA THR A 19 -3.81 -8.32 -5.46
C THR A 19 -2.28 -8.28 -5.44
N ASP A 20 -1.63 -9.14 -6.22
CA ASP A 20 -0.16 -9.22 -6.30
C ASP A 20 0.46 -7.92 -6.82
N TYR A 21 -0.15 -7.31 -7.84
CA TYR A 21 0.30 -6.03 -8.35
C TYR A 21 0.27 -4.96 -7.25
N ILE A 22 -0.84 -4.87 -6.50
CA ILE A 22 -0.98 -3.91 -5.41
C ILE A 22 0.06 -4.19 -4.32
N GLU A 23 0.19 -5.44 -3.87
CA GLU A 23 1.14 -5.80 -2.82
C GLU A 23 2.59 -5.53 -3.21
N GLN A 24 3.00 -5.84 -4.44
CA GLN A 24 4.35 -5.57 -4.91
C GLN A 24 4.66 -4.06 -4.89
N ASN A 25 3.73 -3.22 -5.33
CA ASN A 25 3.90 -1.76 -5.30
C ASN A 25 3.98 -1.23 -3.87
N LEU A 26 3.12 -1.72 -2.97
CA LEU A 26 3.15 -1.32 -1.56
C LEU A 26 4.44 -1.78 -0.86
N ARG A 27 4.85 -3.04 -1.03
CA ARG A 27 6.08 -3.58 -0.42
C ARG A 27 7.33 -2.90 -0.95
N ALA A 28 7.38 -2.57 -2.25
CA ALA A 28 8.51 -1.84 -2.83
C ALA A 28 8.71 -0.45 -2.18
N LYS A 29 7.64 0.18 -1.69
CA LYS A 29 7.69 1.52 -1.08
C LYS A 29 7.77 1.50 0.44
N TYR A 30 7.11 0.55 1.10
CA TYR A 30 6.91 0.55 2.55
C TYR A 30 7.60 -0.62 3.25
N GLY A 31 8.12 -1.60 2.52
CA GLY A 31 8.74 -2.80 3.08
C GLY A 31 7.68 -3.80 3.57
N GLU A 32 7.80 -4.21 4.83
CA GLU A 32 6.95 -5.24 5.42
C GLU A 32 5.56 -4.68 5.78
N LEU A 33 4.55 -5.16 5.06
CA LEU A 33 3.15 -4.77 5.26
C LEU A 33 2.49 -5.68 6.30
N ILE A 34 1.75 -5.08 7.23
CA ILE A 34 0.89 -5.81 8.18
C ILE A 34 -0.50 -6.02 7.57
N ARG A 35 -1.06 -4.96 6.97
CA ARG A 35 -2.35 -5.00 6.26
C ARG A 35 -2.47 -3.85 5.29
N TRP A 36 -3.36 -4.01 4.31
CA TRP A 36 -3.81 -2.92 3.44
C TRP A 36 -5.26 -3.15 3.02
N ALA A 37 -5.93 -2.08 2.64
CA ALA A 37 -7.30 -2.12 2.10
C ALA A 37 -7.50 -0.98 1.11
N ILE A 38 -8.22 -1.25 0.03
CA ILE A 38 -8.73 -0.21 -0.87
C ILE A 38 -9.87 0.49 -0.12
N VAL A 39 -9.75 1.80 0.07
CA VAL A 39 -10.76 2.61 0.77
C VAL A 39 -11.58 3.49 -0.18
N ASP A 40 -11.08 3.71 -1.40
CA ASP A 40 -11.78 4.43 -2.46
C ASP A 40 -11.18 4.06 -3.83
N THR A 41 -11.97 4.19 -4.89
CA THR A 41 -11.55 3.94 -6.28
C THR A 41 -11.85 5.15 -7.15
N GLN A 42 -10.82 5.73 -7.74
CA GLN A 42 -10.91 6.86 -8.68
C GLN A 42 -10.75 6.38 -10.13
N ALA A 43 -10.90 7.25 -11.12
CA ALA A 43 -10.84 6.85 -12.53
C ALA A 43 -9.53 6.14 -12.90
N ASP A 44 -8.41 6.66 -12.44
CA ASP A 44 -7.05 6.21 -12.76
C ASP A 44 -6.30 5.63 -11.56
N LYS A 45 -6.85 5.69 -10.35
CA LYS A 45 -6.14 5.36 -9.09
C LYS A 45 -6.98 4.58 -8.10
N LEU A 46 -6.30 3.83 -7.24
CA LEU A 46 -6.81 3.25 -6.01
C LEU A 46 -6.29 4.04 -4.84
N LYS A 47 -7.18 4.45 -3.93
CA LYS A 47 -6.80 4.98 -2.63
C LYS A 47 -6.70 3.81 -1.66
N ILE A 48 -5.53 3.64 -1.06
CA ILE A 48 -5.23 2.51 -0.20
C ILE A 48 -4.88 3.01 1.19
N CYS A 49 -5.51 2.43 2.20
CA CYS A 49 -5.06 2.53 3.58
C CYS A 49 -4.15 1.33 3.85
N LEU A 50 -2.95 1.58 4.38
CA LEU A 50 -1.99 0.54 4.72
C LEU A 50 -1.45 0.72 6.14
N THR A 51 -1.03 -0.39 6.74
CA THR A 51 -0.29 -0.45 7.99
C THR A 51 0.97 -1.28 7.76
N TYR A 52 2.12 -0.78 8.19
CA TYR A 52 3.42 -1.40 7.91
C TYR A 52 4.41 -1.18 9.06
N GLU A 53 5.46 -2.00 9.08
CA GLU A 53 6.55 -1.88 10.04
C GLU A 53 7.67 -1.00 9.48
N LYS A 54 8.08 0.01 10.26
CA LYS A 54 9.23 0.85 9.94
C LYS A 54 10.31 0.68 11.01
N SER A 55 11.44 0.13 10.61
CA SER A 55 12.65 0.14 11.42
C SER A 55 13.10 1.59 11.62
N GLY A 56 13.18 2.04 12.88
CA GLY A 56 13.77 3.33 13.20
C GLY A 56 15.26 3.34 12.87
N SER A 57 15.67 4.31 12.04
CA SER A 57 17.07 4.73 11.85
C SER A 57 17.67 5.28 13.13
#